data_AF-A0A212C220-F1
#
_entry.id   AF-A0A212C220-F1
#
_cell.length_a   1.000
_cell.length_b   1.000
_cell.length_c   1.000
_cell.angle_alpha   90.00
_cell.angle_beta   90.00
_cell.angle_gamma   90.00
#
_symmetry.space_group_name_H-M   'P 1'
#
loop_
_entity.id
_entity.type
_entity.pdbx_description
1 polymer ?
#
loop_
_entity_poly.entity_id
_entity_poly.type
_entity_poly.pdbx_seq_one_letter_code
_entity_poly.pdbx_strand_id
1 'polypeptide(L)' 'MGHYDESMPDPLPEFTEDQAAPDDKNKTDPGVHATLKSLSSQIETMRSPDGSRKHPARTCDDLKLCHSAKQSGE' A
#
# COMPACT_ATOMS: atom_id res chain seq x y z
N MET A 1 39.07 46.81 -2.76
CA MET A 1 38.71 45.73 -1.82
C MET A 1 37.47 46.21 -1.08
N GLY A 2 36.30 45.99 -1.67
CA GLY A 2 35.04 46.50 -1.13
C GLY A 2 34.54 45.57 -0.04
N HIS A 3 34.30 46.13 1.14
CA HIS A 3 33.67 45.47 2.27
C HIS A 3 32.31 44.93 1.85
N TYR A 4 32.12 43.61 1.94
CA TYR A 4 30.81 42.98 1.79
C TYR A 4 30.03 43.30 3.05
N ASP A 5 28.93 44.00 2.85
CA ASP A 5 27.97 44.40 3.88
C ASP A 5 27.21 43.16 4.36
N GLU A 6 27.45 42.77 5.62
CA GLU A 6 26.91 41.59 6.30
C GLU A 6 25.42 41.77 6.71
N SER A 7 24.69 42.66 6.02
CA SER A 7 23.28 42.96 6.29
C SER A 7 22.33 42.61 5.13
N MET A 8 22.83 41.97 4.08
CA MET A 8 21.97 41.37 3.04
C MET A 8 21.36 40.06 3.56
N PRO A 9 20.03 39.97 3.72
CA PRO A 9 19.39 38.69 4.03
C PRO A 9 19.69 37.71 2.90
N ASP A 10 20.03 36.47 3.27
CA ASP A 10 20.29 35.37 2.34
C ASP A 10 19.16 35.33 1.30
N PRO A 11 19.45 35.32 -0.03
CA PRO A 11 18.42 35.36 -1.04
C PRO A 11 17.44 34.22 -0.78
N LEU A 12 16.16 34.59 -0.69
CA LEU A 12 15.09 33.63 -0.46
C LEU A 12 15.20 32.51 -1.49
N PRO A 13 14.97 31.25 -1.10
CA PRO A 13 15.06 30.12 -2.01
C PRO A 13 14.26 30.43 -3.28
N GLU A 14 14.93 30.44 -4.44
CA GLU A 14 14.25 30.63 -5.71
C GLU A 14 13.42 29.39 -6.00
N PHE A 15 12.12 29.47 -5.73
CA PHE A 15 11.17 28.47 -6.17
C PHE A 15 10.95 28.68 -7.67
N THR A 16 11.33 27.69 -8.49
CA THR A 16 11.00 27.71 -9.92
C THR A 16 9.49 27.51 -10.07
N GLU A 17 8.81 28.37 -10.83
CA GLU A 17 7.34 28.31 -11.03
C GLU A 17 6.88 27.00 -11.69
N ASP A 18 7.80 26.29 -12.36
CA ASP A 18 7.60 24.99 -12.99
C ASP A 18 7.87 23.79 -12.05
N GLN A 19 8.31 24.04 -10.81
CA GLN A 19 8.46 22.98 -9.82
C GLN A 19 7.07 22.40 -9.52
N ALA A 20 6.86 21.13 -9.89
CA ALA A 20 5.68 20.38 -9.48
C ALA A 20 5.52 20.49 -7.95
N ALA A 21 4.35 20.93 -7.49
CA ALA A 21 4.04 20.99 -6.07
C ALA A 21 4.31 19.61 -5.45
N PRO A 22 4.92 19.52 -4.25
CA PRO A 22 5.05 18.25 -3.56
C PRO A 22 3.66 17.62 -3.48
N ASP A 23 3.58 16.34 -3.84
CA ASP A 23 2.33 15.59 -3.98
C ASP A 23 1.75 15.21 -2.61
N ASP A 24 1.59 16.20 -1.74
CA ASP A 24 1.00 16.08 -0.39
C ASP A 24 -0.50 15.78 -0.43
N LYS A 25 -1.10 15.84 -1.64
CA LYS A 25 -2.53 15.70 -1.89
C LYS A 25 -2.94 14.38 -2.50
N ASN A 26 -2.03 13.55 -3.01
CA ASN A 26 -2.36 12.17 -3.37
C ASN A 26 -2.44 11.23 -2.15
N LYS A 27 -3.08 11.71 -1.06
CA LYS A 27 -3.56 10.85 0.01
C LYS A 27 -4.86 10.23 -0.51
N THR A 28 -4.72 9.14 -1.25
CA THR A 28 -5.86 8.32 -1.67
C THR A 28 -6.75 8.08 -0.46
N ASP A 29 -8.06 8.32 -0.63
CA ASP A 29 -9.03 8.29 0.47
C ASP A 29 -8.90 6.97 1.28
N PRO A 30 -8.88 7.03 2.63
CA PRO A 30 -8.76 5.83 3.45
C PRO A 30 -9.84 4.77 3.15
N GLY A 31 -11.04 5.19 2.73
CA GLY A 31 -12.11 4.31 2.29
C GLY A 31 -11.75 3.56 1.01
N VAL A 32 -11.14 4.22 0.02
CA VAL A 32 -10.64 3.55 -1.19
C VAL A 32 -9.60 2.49 -0.84
N HIS A 33 -8.64 2.79 0.03
CA HIS A 33 -7.66 1.80 0.48
C HIS A 33 -8.32 0.62 1.21
N ALA A 34 -9.34 0.88 2.03
CA ALA A 34 -10.09 -0.17 2.72
C ALA A 34 -10.85 -1.07 1.74
N THR A 35 -11.53 -0.48 0.74
CA THR A 35 -12.25 -1.23 -0.30
C THR A 35 -11.30 -2.08 -1.13
N LEU A 36 -10.16 -1.53 -1.55
CA LEU A 36 -9.14 -2.28 -2.29
C LEU A 36 -8.62 -3.47 -1.49
N LYS A 37 -8.30 -3.27 -0.19
CA LYS A 37 -7.90 -4.38 0.70
C LYS A 37 -8.99 -5.44 0.82
N SER A 38 -10.25 -5.03 0.96
CA SER A 38 -11.37 -5.96 1.05
C SER A 38 -11.53 -6.79 -0.23
N LEU A 39 -11.46 -6.17 -1.40
CA LEU A 39 -11.54 -6.85 -2.70
C LEU A 39 -10.36 -7.80 -2.90
N SER A 40 -9.14 -7.38 -2.59
CA SER A 40 -7.96 -8.25 -2.67
C SER A 40 -8.11 -9.48 -1.77
N SER A 41 -8.55 -9.30 -0.52
CA SER A 41 -8.78 -10.40 0.42
C SER A 41 -9.87 -11.37 -0.09
N GLN A 42 -10.95 -10.86 -0.68
CA GLN A 42 -11.98 -11.71 -1.30
C GLN A 42 -11.41 -12.53 -2.47
N ILE A 43 -10.59 -11.92 -3.33
CA ILE A 43 -9.95 -12.61 -4.46
C ILE A 43 -8.97 -13.67 -3.98
N GLU A 44 -8.14 -13.38 -2.99
CA GLU A 44 -7.22 -14.35 -2.39
C GLU A 44 -7.96 -15.56 -1.84
N THR A 45 -9.08 -15.32 -1.15
CA THR A 45 -9.92 -16.37 -0.58
C THR A 45 -10.56 -17.25 -1.66
N MET A 46 -10.92 -16.67 -2.83
CA MET A 46 -11.40 -17.46 -3.97
C MET A 46 -10.30 -18.28 -4.65
N ARG A 47 -9.07 -17.76 -4.68
CA ARG A 47 -7.93 -18.43 -5.35
C ARG A 47 -7.32 -19.54 -4.50
N SER A 48 -7.25 -19.32 -3.19
CA SER A 48 -6.65 -20.23 -2.21
C SER A 48 -7.56 -20.33 -0.98
N PRO A 49 -8.67 -21.08 -1.08
CA PRO A 49 -9.60 -21.24 0.03
C PRO A 49 -8.94 -21.97 1.21
N ASP A 50 -9.27 -21.52 2.43
CA ASP A 50 -8.67 -22.00 3.68
C ASP A 50 -9.28 -23.32 4.21
N GLY A 51 -10.33 -23.82 3.54
CA GLY A 51 -11.05 -25.02 3.93
C GLY A 51 -12.11 -24.77 5.00
N SER A 52 -12.32 -23.53 5.43
CA SER A 52 -13.40 -23.19 6.35
C SER A 52 -14.77 -23.46 5.73
N ARG A 53 -15.82 -23.55 6.56
CA ARG A 53 -17.21 -23.68 6.06
C ARG A 53 -17.64 -22.53 5.15
N LYS A 54 -17.04 -21.34 5.30
CA LYS A 54 -17.32 -20.17 4.45
C LYS A 54 -16.55 -20.21 3.14
N HIS A 55 -15.33 -20.74 3.16
CA HIS A 55 -14.43 -20.80 2.02
C HIS A 55 -13.86 -22.22 1.89
N PRO A 56 -14.70 -23.20 1.51
CA PRO A 56 -14.28 -24.59 1.43
C PRO A 56 -13.30 -24.78 0.28
N ALA A 57 -12.29 -25.61 0.52
CA ALA A 57 -11.48 -26.16 -0.55
C ALA A 57 -12.24 -27.27 -1.28
N ARG A 58 -11.81 -27.61 -2.50
CA ARG A 58 -12.45 -28.67 -3.30
C ARG A 58 -12.08 -30.06 -2.80
N THR A 59 -10.82 -30.25 -2.38
CA THR A 59 -10.30 -31.49 -1.78
C THR A 59 -9.30 -31.18 -0.67
N CYS A 60 -9.03 -32.15 0.21
CA CYS A 60 -7.98 -32.04 1.22
C CYS A 60 -6.58 -31.90 0.59
N ASP A 61 -6.36 -32.48 -0.60
CA ASP A 61 -5.09 -32.37 -1.33
C ASP A 61 -4.88 -30.95 -1.86
N ASP A 62 -5.92 -30.32 -2.42
CA ASP A 62 -5.86 -28.91 -2.85
C ASP A 62 -5.54 -28.00 -1.66
N LEU A 63 -6.19 -28.24 -0.51
CA LEU A 63 -5.93 -27.50 0.72
C LEU A 63 -4.48 -27.65 1.19
N LYS A 64 -3.93 -28.86 1.12
CA LYS A 64 -2.53 -29.13 1.47
C LYS A 64 -1.54 -28.51 0.48
N LEU A 65 -1.88 -28.46 -0.81
CA LEU A 65 -1.05 -27.82 -1.83
C LEU A 65 -0.97 -26.30 -1.62
N CYS A 66 -2.11 -25.66 -1.30
CA CYS A 66 -2.17 -24.22 -1.02
C CYS A 66 -1.63 -23.86 0.38
N HIS A 67 -1.80 -24.73 1.38
CA HIS A 67 -1.46 -24.49 2.77
C HIS A 67 -0.66 -25.66 3.38
N SER A 68 0.57 -25.86 2.91
CA SER A 68 1.42 -27.00 3.29
C SER A 68 1.73 -27.11 4.78
N ALA A 69 1.67 -26.00 5.53
CA ALA A 69 1.85 -25.97 6.98
C ALA A 69 0.58 -26.36 7.78
N LYS A 70 -0.59 -26.46 7.12
CA LYS A 70 -1.86 -26.80 7.77
C LYS A 70 -1.81 -28.25 8.26
N GLN A 71 -2.18 -28.43 9.52
CA GLN A 71 -2.27 -29.76 10.13
C GLN A 71 -3.56 -30.47 9.69
N SER A 72 -3.54 -31.81 9.74
CA SER A 72 -4.74 -32.62 9.51
C SER A 72 -5.82 -32.34 10.56
N GLY A 73 -7.08 -32.32 10.15
CA GLY A 73 -8.23 -32.04 11.01
C GLY A 73 -9.51 -31.91 10.19
N GLU A 74 -10.57 -31.43 10.86
CA GLU A 74 -11.83 -31.01 10.21
C GLU A 74 -11.70 -29.60 9.59
#